data_AF-A0A800FK65-F1
#
_entry.id   AF-A0A800FK65-F1
#
_cell.length_a   1.000
_cell.length_b   1.000
_cell.length_c   1.000
_cell.angle_alpha   90.00
_cell.angle_beta   90.00
_cell.angle_gamma   90.00
#
_symmetry.space_group_name_H-M   'P 1'
#
loop_
_entity.id
_entity.type
_entity.pdbx_description
1 polymer ?
#
loop_
_entity_poly.entity_id
_entity_poly.type
_entity_poly.pdbx_seq_one_letter_code
_entity_poly.pdbx_strand_id
1 'polypeptide(L)'
;MYPTFENVLFRNHDWFFNSGRYPVSDRNYRGTKGAGTIVHGGSVWRYVTVENAISAGIFPGYRSLVEYCRFENLYDSIDGSGIQRNGANSEYSTTRYTWIINAPALNGMRWNSACSGTQADAHNVVSAGNGRGFRLKGDHHEAYHLLAYDNTSQDISLPSYKYCGPDRWGPAEPGNANSKFHNSMAENSLECNTPNCTDSSREDNPILDPVFLDSSGIWFGRAYDENHKHPYSNVMFDLADAWSRNRAKSNQRLIEEFGENPWENDQIQNYDFRPKKGSALIDGGVVIPGINDGQDLDYNHPPLYPGQNRKYIGAAPDIGAYEYGDSVYWIPGYRYPHPSVPIPSNGTVDLPMEYGLAWNYSYKRDYSNVTAVVNVTGPGVNRTETFQYPNNVLFETFEPGGTYNWSVSVDGVNGGNWTFTVDDEGYPLNDRSVDTTATVTLPKYPINNLIVSNNRLAFLRFDIPSSINSSYKIDLNLVPEKIVTLNGGIVLYKYDYKGWNESFGNNNIGLVDKSLLTPIDTISSLVADSLLSLDLSAFIDSSGEYSFALGIINVGDSVSFYSTEKLLTDMSNI
;
A
#
# COMPACT_ATOMS: atom_id res chain seq x y z
N MET A 1 3.88 12.33 34.98
CA MET A 1 4.52 13.29 34.05
C MET A 1 5.53 12.48 33.26
N TYR A 2 5.50 12.55 31.93
CA TYR A 2 6.27 11.70 30.99
C TYR A 2 5.93 10.20 30.99
N PRO A 3 4.65 9.79 30.92
CA PRO A 3 4.34 8.37 30.83
C PRO A 3 4.96 7.79 29.55
N THR A 4 5.70 6.69 29.70
CA THR A 4 6.20 5.87 28.61
C THR A 4 5.47 4.53 28.67
N PHE A 5 4.71 4.23 27.63
CA PHE A 5 4.08 2.94 27.41
C PHE A 5 4.93 2.20 26.39
N GLU A 6 5.66 1.19 26.85
CA GLU A 6 6.64 0.45 26.06
C GLU A 6 6.23 -1.03 26.04
N ASN A 7 6.01 -1.59 24.85
CA ASN A 7 5.67 -2.99 24.64
C ASN A 7 4.46 -3.47 25.46
N VAL A 8 3.29 -2.84 25.22
CA VAL A 8 2.06 -3.07 25.99
C VAL A 8 0.98 -3.65 25.08
N LEU A 9 0.28 -4.70 25.54
CA LEU A 9 -0.85 -5.31 24.84
C LEU A 9 -2.17 -5.07 25.59
N PHE A 10 -3.09 -4.34 24.95
CA PHE A 10 -4.48 -4.24 25.33
C PHE A 10 -5.32 -5.10 24.38
N ARG A 11 -5.91 -6.19 24.87
CA ARG A 11 -6.64 -7.16 24.04
C ARG A 11 -7.93 -7.58 24.72
N ASN A 12 -9.01 -7.81 23.93
CA ASN A 12 -10.28 -8.38 24.41
C ASN A 12 -10.86 -7.62 25.60
N HIS A 13 -10.83 -6.28 25.52
CA HIS A 13 -11.27 -5.40 26.59
C HIS A 13 -12.42 -4.50 26.13
N ASP A 14 -13.15 -4.00 27.12
CA ASP A 14 -14.38 -3.21 26.98
C ASP A 14 -15.54 -3.95 26.29
N TRP A 15 -16.72 -3.88 26.89
CA TRP A 15 -17.91 -4.63 26.46
C TRP A 15 -19.11 -3.71 26.16
N PHE A 16 -18.90 -2.40 26.26
CA PHE A 16 -19.96 -1.41 26.09
C PHE A 16 -19.76 -0.65 24.81
N PHE A 17 -20.73 -0.76 23.91
CA PHE A 17 -20.79 0.07 22.72
C PHE A 17 -21.01 1.54 23.11
N ASN A 18 -20.42 2.45 22.35
CA ASN A 18 -20.44 3.90 22.56
C ASN A 18 -19.80 4.34 23.88
N SER A 19 -18.79 3.61 24.37
CA SER A 19 -18.18 3.89 25.67
C SER A 19 -17.30 5.14 25.61
N GLY A 20 -16.66 5.42 24.47
CA GLY A 20 -15.69 6.51 24.38
C GLY A 20 -14.49 6.31 25.30
N ARG A 21 -14.20 5.07 25.71
CA ARG A 21 -13.10 4.74 26.60
C ARG A 21 -11.82 4.58 25.80
N TYR A 22 -10.75 5.17 26.34
CA TYR A 22 -9.42 5.17 25.77
C TYR A 22 -8.43 4.89 26.90
N PRO A 23 -7.34 4.15 26.67
CA PRO A 23 -6.09 4.39 27.38
C PRO A 23 -5.65 5.84 27.09
N VAL A 24 -5.46 6.64 28.15
CA VAL A 24 -5.21 8.08 28.02
C VAL A 24 -3.89 8.52 28.66
N SER A 25 -3.28 9.54 28.06
CA SER A 25 -2.16 10.31 28.63
C SER A 25 -2.37 11.83 28.47
N ASP A 26 -3.61 12.26 28.26
CA ASP A 26 -4.05 13.62 27.91
C ASP A 26 -3.80 14.68 29.00
N ARG A 27 -3.53 14.25 30.24
CA ARG A 27 -3.17 15.10 31.39
C ARG A 27 -1.67 15.06 31.72
N ASN A 28 -0.83 15.02 30.71
CA ASN A 28 0.64 14.97 30.85
C ASN A 28 1.30 16.34 31.12
N TYR A 29 0.65 17.26 31.81
CA TYR A 29 1.19 18.60 32.09
C TYR A 29 0.96 19.03 33.56
N ARG A 30 1.66 20.07 33.99
CA ARG A 30 1.40 20.80 35.25
C ARG A 30 1.33 22.31 35.00
N GLY A 31 0.78 23.05 35.97
CA GLY A 31 0.62 24.51 35.86
C GLY A 31 -0.66 24.91 35.14
N THR A 32 -0.82 26.21 34.85
CA THR A 32 -2.03 26.75 34.21
C THR A 32 -1.67 27.65 33.03
N LYS A 33 -2.45 27.56 31.94
CA LYS A 33 -2.28 28.41 30.75
C LYS A 33 -2.38 29.90 31.11
N GLY A 34 -3.36 30.27 31.94
CA GLY A 34 -3.60 31.67 32.34
C GLY A 34 -2.48 32.31 33.17
N ALA A 35 -1.63 31.52 33.83
CA ALA A 35 -0.47 32.02 34.57
C ALA A 35 0.84 31.91 33.78
N GLY A 36 0.82 31.39 32.55
CA GLY A 36 2.03 31.14 31.75
C GLY A 36 2.98 30.10 32.36
N THR A 37 2.51 29.26 33.29
CA THR A 37 3.33 28.31 34.04
C THR A 37 3.21 26.87 33.53
N ILE A 38 2.55 26.67 32.38
CA ILE A 38 2.29 25.33 31.87
C ILE A 38 3.60 24.65 31.48
N VAL A 39 3.84 23.48 32.06
CA VAL A 39 4.98 22.61 31.71
C VAL A 39 4.40 21.30 31.21
N HIS A 40 4.64 21.02 29.93
CA HIS A 40 4.27 19.75 29.31
C HIS A 40 5.31 18.70 29.63
N GLY A 41 4.88 17.46 29.84
CA GLY A 41 5.77 16.32 29.83
C GLY A 41 5.40 15.33 28.74
N GLY A 42 6.17 15.28 27.65
CA GLY A 42 5.89 14.43 26.49
C GLY A 42 5.60 12.98 26.88
N SER A 43 4.58 12.37 26.27
CA SER A 43 4.23 10.96 26.46
C SER A 43 4.70 10.12 25.29
N VAL A 44 5.29 8.95 25.56
CA VAL A 44 5.73 8.02 24.51
C VAL A 44 4.83 6.79 24.54
N TRP A 45 4.32 6.41 23.38
CA TRP A 45 3.62 5.15 23.12
C TRP A 45 4.44 4.40 22.08
N ARG A 46 5.10 3.30 22.50
CA ARG A 46 5.96 2.50 21.65
C ARG A 46 5.66 1.01 21.77
N TYR A 47 5.57 0.32 20.63
CA TYR A 47 5.24 -1.11 20.59
C TYR A 47 3.92 -1.41 21.34
N VAL A 48 2.96 -0.49 21.28
CA VAL A 48 1.66 -0.66 21.92
C VAL A 48 0.69 -1.28 20.91
N THR A 49 0.01 -2.34 21.32
CA THR A 49 -1.12 -2.91 20.59
C THR A 49 -2.41 -2.69 21.35
N VAL A 50 -3.43 -2.18 20.66
CA VAL A 50 -4.82 -2.24 21.11
C VAL A 50 -5.59 -3.05 20.08
N GLU A 51 -6.16 -4.19 20.48
CA GLU A 51 -6.85 -5.04 19.52
C GLU A 51 -8.06 -5.81 20.06
N ASN A 52 -8.93 -6.21 19.13
CA ASN A 52 -10.07 -7.10 19.36
C ASN A 52 -10.96 -6.60 20.50
N ALA A 53 -11.43 -5.35 20.41
CA ALA A 53 -12.07 -4.65 21.51
C ALA A 53 -13.30 -3.86 21.04
N ILE A 54 -14.33 -3.80 21.88
CA ILE A 54 -15.43 -2.83 21.72
C ILE A 54 -14.99 -1.53 22.40
N SER A 55 -13.92 -0.94 21.85
CA SER A 55 -13.32 0.28 22.36
C SER A 55 -12.72 1.06 21.20
N ALA A 56 -12.32 2.29 21.47
CA ALA A 56 -11.47 3.03 20.56
C ALA A 56 -9.99 2.66 20.77
N GLY A 57 -9.06 3.35 20.11
CA GLY A 57 -7.64 3.11 20.32
C GLY A 57 -7.13 3.91 21.51
N ILE A 58 -6.19 4.84 21.31
CA ILE A 58 -5.56 5.62 22.39
C ILE A 58 -5.85 7.13 22.29
N PHE A 59 -5.69 7.81 23.43
CA PHE A 59 -5.75 9.27 23.53
C PHE A 59 -4.39 9.82 24.03
N PRO A 60 -3.43 10.10 23.13
CA PRO A 60 -2.11 10.61 23.49
C PRO A 60 -2.17 12.04 24.04
N GLY A 61 -1.20 12.37 24.91
CA GLY A 61 -1.05 13.70 25.50
C GLY A 61 -0.41 14.75 24.59
N TYR A 62 -0.12 15.92 25.18
CA TYR A 62 0.62 17.00 24.53
C TYR A 62 2.02 16.55 24.14
N ARG A 63 2.53 16.99 22.97
CA ARG A 63 3.89 16.69 22.51
C ARG A 63 4.23 15.20 22.62
N SER A 64 3.29 14.38 22.16
CA SER A 64 3.34 12.93 22.31
C SER A 64 3.96 12.28 21.10
N LEU A 65 4.76 11.24 21.34
CA LEU A 65 5.27 10.34 20.33
C LEU A 65 4.44 9.05 20.36
N VAL A 66 3.86 8.70 19.21
CA VAL A 66 3.27 7.37 18.97
C VAL A 66 4.08 6.73 17.87
N GLU A 67 4.80 5.66 18.17
CA GLU A 67 5.64 4.98 17.19
C GLU A 67 5.58 3.46 17.31
N TYR A 68 5.66 2.74 16.19
CA TYR A 68 5.59 1.27 16.19
C TYR A 68 4.34 0.72 16.92
N CYS A 69 3.19 1.38 16.78
CA CYS A 69 1.94 0.96 17.43
C CYS A 69 0.97 0.28 16.46
N ARG A 70 0.14 -0.64 16.97
CA ARG A 70 -0.88 -1.36 16.19
C ARG A 70 -2.25 -1.21 16.83
N PHE A 71 -3.22 -0.74 16.07
CA PHE A 71 -4.61 -0.58 16.48
C PHE A 71 -5.47 -1.40 15.54
N GLU A 72 -6.08 -2.49 16.02
CA GLU A 72 -6.71 -3.44 15.10
C GLU A 72 -8.01 -4.03 15.63
N ASN A 73 -9.02 -4.19 14.77
CA ASN A 73 -10.30 -4.80 15.14
C ASN A 73 -10.95 -4.05 16.32
N LEU A 74 -11.19 -2.75 16.10
CA LEU A 74 -11.76 -1.83 17.07
C LEU A 74 -13.21 -1.49 16.69
N TYR A 75 -14.15 -1.87 17.54
CA TYR A 75 -15.57 -1.91 17.16
C TYR A 75 -16.47 -0.91 17.88
N ASP A 76 -15.91 0.11 18.54
CA ASP A 76 -16.72 1.19 19.12
C ASP A 76 -17.33 2.08 18.01
N SER A 77 -18.49 2.71 18.27
CA SER A 77 -19.21 3.55 17.31
C SER A 77 -19.48 4.94 17.84
N ILE A 78 -18.38 5.66 18.02
CA ILE A 78 -18.34 7.02 18.54
C ILE A 78 -17.77 7.95 17.46
N ASP A 79 -17.95 9.26 17.64
CA ASP A 79 -17.13 10.24 16.93
C ASP A 79 -15.70 10.27 17.50
N GLY A 80 -14.93 9.21 17.22
CA GLY A 80 -13.60 8.94 17.78
C GLY A 80 -12.66 8.25 16.78
N SER A 81 -11.50 7.82 17.25
CA SER A 81 -10.48 7.21 16.40
C SER A 81 -9.60 6.16 17.08
N GLY A 82 -8.81 5.43 16.28
CA GLY A 82 -7.71 4.60 16.76
C GLY A 82 -6.60 5.44 17.42
N ILE A 83 -6.28 6.60 16.86
CA ILE A 83 -5.44 7.61 17.54
C ILE A 83 -6.22 8.91 17.62
N GLN A 84 -6.62 9.30 18.83
CA GLN A 84 -7.37 10.51 19.09
C GLN A 84 -6.49 11.57 19.74
N ARG A 85 -6.27 12.69 19.04
CA ARG A 85 -5.68 13.89 19.63
C ARG A 85 -6.62 15.06 19.42
N ASN A 86 -6.93 15.77 20.51
CA ASN A 86 -7.63 17.04 20.37
C ASN A 86 -6.65 18.15 19.97
N GLY A 87 -7.15 19.33 19.60
CA GLY A 87 -6.30 20.42 19.10
C GLY A 87 -5.14 20.83 20.02
N ALA A 88 -5.22 20.55 21.33
CA ALA A 88 -4.10 20.74 22.25
C ALA A 88 -3.08 19.62 22.24
N ASN A 89 -3.53 18.38 22.01
CA ASN A 89 -2.71 17.20 22.04
C ASN A 89 -1.98 16.96 20.71
N SER A 90 -2.46 17.57 19.60
CA SER A 90 -1.78 17.51 18.30
C SER A 90 -0.50 18.37 18.25
N GLU A 91 -0.42 19.42 19.06
CA GLU A 91 0.70 20.36 19.06
C GLU A 91 2.05 19.68 19.33
N TYR A 92 2.99 19.79 18.38
CA TYR A 92 4.32 19.14 18.39
C TYR A 92 4.25 17.63 18.63
N SER A 93 3.17 16.97 18.20
CA SER A 93 3.02 15.52 18.32
C SER A 93 3.53 14.81 17.09
N THR A 94 4.00 13.58 17.24
CA THR A 94 4.43 12.73 16.13
C THR A 94 3.67 11.39 16.17
N THR A 95 3.24 10.91 15.00
CA THR A 95 2.87 9.52 14.77
C THR A 95 3.78 8.94 13.69
N ARG A 96 4.42 7.80 13.94
CA ARG A 96 5.22 7.11 12.90
C ARG A 96 5.19 5.59 12.97
N TYR A 97 5.48 4.92 11.87
CA TYR A 97 5.59 3.46 11.79
C TYR A 97 4.42 2.72 12.46
N THR A 98 3.19 3.06 12.12
CA THR A 98 2.00 2.64 12.88
C THR A 98 0.93 2.06 11.97
N TRP A 99 0.25 1.01 12.43
CA TRP A 99 -0.89 0.40 11.74
C TRP A 99 -2.19 0.69 12.49
N ILE A 100 -3.21 1.12 11.75
CA ILE A 100 -4.59 1.28 12.25
C ILE A 100 -5.53 0.57 11.27
N ILE A 101 -5.95 -0.64 11.62
CA ILE A 101 -6.61 -1.55 10.68
C ILE A 101 -7.97 -1.98 11.24
N ASN A 102 -9.00 -2.01 10.39
CA ASN A 102 -10.32 -2.53 10.73
C ASN A 102 -10.94 -1.90 12.00
N ALA A 103 -11.14 -0.59 11.95
CA ALA A 103 -11.93 0.19 12.91
C ALA A 103 -13.17 0.80 12.21
N PRO A 104 -14.16 -0.02 11.82
CA PRO A 104 -15.14 0.30 10.77
C PRO A 104 -16.08 1.47 11.10
N ALA A 105 -16.27 1.80 12.38
CA ALA A 105 -17.07 2.94 12.82
C ALA A 105 -16.24 4.10 13.39
N LEU A 106 -14.91 4.01 13.31
CA LEU A 106 -13.98 5.01 13.84
C LEU A 106 -13.17 5.67 12.70
N ASN A 107 -12.53 6.79 13.02
CA ASN A 107 -11.44 7.28 12.18
C ASN A 107 -10.17 6.47 12.52
N GLY A 108 -9.25 6.27 11.59
CA GLY A 108 -7.96 5.66 11.89
C GLY A 108 -7.17 6.58 12.83
N MET A 109 -6.84 7.78 12.35
CA MET A 109 -6.16 8.81 13.12
C MET A 109 -6.87 10.16 12.99
N ARG A 110 -6.93 10.90 14.10
CA ARG A 110 -7.67 12.17 14.16
C ARG A 110 -6.94 13.26 14.95
N TRP A 111 -6.73 14.40 14.32
CA TRP A 111 -6.49 15.70 14.97
C TRP A 111 -7.80 16.49 14.95
N ASN A 112 -8.42 16.68 16.12
CA ASN A 112 -9.80 17.18 16.19
C ASN A 112 -10.01 18.31 17.19
N SER A 113 -10.65 19.38 16.76
CA SER A 113 -11.25 20.39 17.63
C SER A 113 -12.14 21.31 16.79
N ALA A 114 -12.85 22.24 17.43
CA ALA A 114 -13.42 23.40 16.75
C ALA A 114 -12.30 24.32 16.22
N CYS A 115 -11.26 24.49 17.02
CA CYS A 115 -9.98 25.12 16.67
C CYS A 115 -8.88 24.08 16.90
N SER A 116 -8.52 23.34 15.86
CA SER A 116 -7.50 22.29 15.88
C SER A 116 -6.09 22.87 16.02
N GLY A 117 -5.13 22.02 16.36
CA GLY A 117 -3.76 22.45 16.66
C GLY A 117 -2.87 22.59 15.44
N THR A 118 -1.59 22.79 15.69
CA THR A 118 -0.58 23.05 14.66
C THR A 118 0.64 22.15 14.84
N GLN A 119 1.52 22.10 13.84
CA GLN A 119 2.87 21.51 13.99
C GLN A 119 2.83 20.07 14.49
N ALA A 120 2.04 19.25 13.81
CA ALA A 120 1.93 17.83 14.12
C ALA A 120 2.50 17.04 12.95
N ASP A 121 3.23 15.97 13.25
CA ASP A 121 3.89 15.14 12.24
C ASP A 121 3.22 13.78 12.18
N ALA A 122 2.99 13.28 10.97
CA ALA A 122 2.59 11.90 10.72
C ALA A 122 3.38 11.36 9.53
N HIS A 123 4.16 10.29 9.74
CA HIS A 123 4.87 9.65 8.62
C HIS A 123 4.97 8.12 8.72
N ASN A 124 4.90 7.42 7.58
CA ASN A 124 4.91 5.96 7.52
C ASN A 124 3.79 5.35 8.38
N VAL A 125 2.54 5.68 8.05
CA VAL A 125 1.35 5.22 8.79
C VAL A 125 0.38 4.54 7.85
N VAL A 126 -0.06 3.34 8.21
CA VAL A 126 -1.09 2.58 7.49
C VAL A 126 -2.43 2.74 8.20
N SER A 127 -3.47 3.07 7.44
CA SER A 127 -4.85 3.18 7.90
C SER A 127 -5.81 2.50 6.93
N ALA A 128 -6.18 1.25 7.20
CA ALA A 128 -6.97 0.42 6.30
C ALA A 128 -8.30 -0.05 6.93
N GLY A 129 -9.37 -0.11 6.16
CA GLY A 129 -10.61 -0.75 6.62
C GLY A 129 -11.38 0.01 7.70
N ASN A 130 -11.08 1.29 7.94
CA ASN A 130 -11.70 2.08 8.99
C ASN A 130 -12.99 2.78 8.50
N GLY A 131 -13.72 3.44 9.40
CA GLY A 131 -14.84 4.31 8.98
C GLY A 131 -14.35 5.53 8.19
N ARG A 132 -13.22 6.09 8.61
CA ARG A 132 -12.39 7.08 7.91
C ARG A 132 -10.92 6.76 8.16
N GLY A 133 -10.01 7.10 7.25
CA GLY A 133 -8.58 6.90 7.46
C GLY A 133 -7.98 7.98 8.35
N PHE A 134 -7.55 9.08 7.74
CA PHE A 134 -6.89 10.21 8.39
C PHE A 134 -7.79 11.45 8.37
N ARG A 135 -7.99 12.05 9.54
CA ARG A 135 -8.60 13.38 9.66
C ARG A 135 -7.66 14.34 10.38
N LEU A 136 -6.92 15.09 9.58
CA LEU A 136 -5.79 15.91 9.98
C LEU A 136 -6.18 17.39 9.90
N LYS A 137 -7.01 17.83 10.86
CA LYS A 137 -7.45 19.23 10.94
C LYS A 137 -6.42 20.07 11.68
N GLY A 138 -6.36 21.35 11.34
CA GLY A 138 -5.40 22.30 11.90
C GLY A 138 -4.60 22.94 10.78
N ASP A 139 -3.37 23.36 11.06
CA ASP A 139 -2.47 23.92 10.04
C ASP A 139 -0.99 23.70 10.42
N HIS A 140 -0.06 23.93 9.48
CA HIS A 140 1.38 23.70 9.66
C HIS A 140 1.73 22.26 10.07
N HIS A 141 1.00 21.29 9.56
CA HIS A 141 1.29 19.88 9.77
C HIS A 141 2.27 19.35 8.73
N GLU A 142 3.00 18.30 9.08
CA GLU A 142 3.82 17.54 8.13
C GLU A 142 3.28 16.11 8.03
N ALA A 143 2.75 15.74 6.87
CA ALA A 143 2.09 14.44 6.64
C ALA A 143 2.72 13.74 5.43
N TYR A 144 3.47 12.65 5.67
CA TYR A 144 4.24 11.97 4.63
C TYR A 144 3.98 10.47 4.65
N HIS A 145 4.17 9.74 3.55
CA HIS A 145 4.17 8.26 3.59
C HIS A 145 2.91 7.68 4.29
N LEU A 146 1.74 8.28 4.04
CA LEU A 146 0.45 7.81 4.58
C LEU A 146 -0.19 6.85 3.58
N LEU A 147 -0.63 5.69 4.05
CA LEU A 147 -1.37 4.70 3.25
C LEU A 147 -2.80 4.59 3.77
N ALA A 148 -3.80 4.98 2.98
CA ALA A 148 -5.22 4.85 3.34
C ALA A 148 -6.08 4.26 2.21
N TYR A 149 -6.76 3.16 2.53
CA TYR A 149 -7.65 2.43 1.62
C TYR A 149 -8.68 1.57 2.36
N ASP A 150 -9.65 1.01 1.64
CA ASP A 150 -10.76 0.21 2.20
C ASP A 150 -11.55 0.97 3.30
N ASN A 151 -11.41 2.30 3.39
CA ASN A 151 -12.11 3.10 4.37
C ASN A 151 -13.52 3.45 3.88
N THR A 152 -14.51 3.43 4.77
CA THR A 152 -15.91 3.51 4.38
C THR A 152 -16.31 4.88 3.79
N SER A 153 -15.72 5.99 4.22
CA SER A 153 -16.18 7.33 3.79
C SER A 153 -15.11 8.36 3.43
N GLN A 154 -13.92 8.29 4.01
CA GLN A 154 -12.85 9.25 3.75
C GLN A 154 -11.51 8.55 3.96
N ASP A 155 -10.55 8.65 3.03
CA ASP A 155 -9.21 8.09 3.24
C ASP A 155 -8.30 9.11 3.90
N ILE A 156 -8.11 10.27 3.28
CA ILE A 156 -7.27 11.34 3.81
C ILE A 156 -8.05 12.66 3.77
N SER A 157 -8.04 13.39 4.88
CA SER A 157 -8.69 14.69 5.04
C SER A 157 -7.77 15.69 5.74
N LEU A 158 -7.36 16.72 4.99
CA LEU A 158 -6.58 17.90 5.36
C LEU A 158 -7.42 19.15 5.02
N PRO A 159 -8.51 19.42 5.75
CA PRO A 159 -9.50 20.41 5.37
C PRO A 159 -9.02 21.86 5.53
N SER A 160 -9.65 22.78 4.79
CA SER A 160 -9.46 24.24 4.88
C SER A 160 -10.08 24.89 6.12
N TYR A 161 -10.74 24.12 6.97
CA TYR A 161 -11.54 24.59 8.11
C TYR A 161 -11.05 24.04 9.45
N LYS A 162 -11.69 24.50 10.54
CA LYS A 162 -11.43 24.07 11.93
C LYS A 162 -10.03 24.44 12.41
N TYR A 163 -9.54 25.60 11.95
CA TYR A 163 -8.36 26.26 12.44
C TYR A 163 -8.71 27.71 12.86
N CYS A 164 -8.03 28.24 13.87
CA CYS A 164 -8.31 29.56 14.47
C CYS A 164 -7.01 30.23 14.92
N GLY A 165 -5.95 30.09 14.11
CA GLY A 165 -4.61 30.56 14.46
C GLY A 165 -3.88 29.70 15.50
N PRO A 166 -2.59 30.00 15.75
CA PRO A 166 -1.72 29.21 16.64
C PRO A 166 -2.18 29.22 18.10
N ASP A 167 -2.85 30.29 18.55
CA ASP A 167 -3.41 30.38 19.90
C ASP A 167 -4.64 29.49 20.12
N ARG A 168 -5.18 28.93 19.01
CA ARG A 168 -6.39 28.10 18.94
C ARG A 168 -7.62 28.82 19.51
N TRP A 169 -7.68 30.13 19.27
CA TRP A 169 -8.69 31.02 19.81
C TRP A 169 -8.91 32.19 18.87
N GLY A 170 -10.16 32.61 18.72
CA GLY A 170 -10.52 33.75 17.87
C GLY A 170 -11.29 33.32 16.63
N PRO A 171 -11.33 34.17 15.58
CA PRO A 171 -12.02 33.87 14.34
C PRO A 171 -11.40 32.66 13.63
N ALA A 172 -12.17 32.02 12.76
CA ALA A 172 -11.68 30.95 11.93
C ALA A 172 -10.64 31.46 10.93
N GLU A 173 -9.59 30.68 10.74
CA GLU A 173 -8.53 30.88 9.74
C GLU A 173 -8.48 29.67 8.80
N PRO A 174 -7.95 29.82 7.57
CA PRO A 174 -7.77 28.70 6.65
C PRO A 174 -6.88 27.60 7.26
N GLY A 175 -7.44 26.42 7.48
CA GLY A 175 -6.70 25.24 7.91
C GLY A 175 -5.87 24.64 6.78
N ASN A 176 -4.78 23.97 7.13
CA ASN A 176 -3.89 23.25 6.21
C ASN A 176 -3.30 24.06 5.05
N ALA A 177 -3.47 25.38 5.02
CA ALA A 177 -2.91 26.26 4.00
C ALA A 177 -1.37 26.31 4.04
N ASN A 178 -0.78 25.95 5.18
CA ASN A 178 0.66 25.94 5.43
C ASN A 178 1.18 24.54 5.82
N SER A 179 0.35 23.51 5.72
CA SER A 179 0.76 22.12 5.92
C SER A 179 1.48 21.57 4.68
N LYS A 180 2.23 20.48 4.87
CA LYS A 180 2.91 19.73 3.80
C LYS A 180 2.34 18.32 3.70
N PHE A 181 2.18 17.83 2.47
CA PHE A 181 1.63 16.52 2.19
C PHE A 181 2.34 15.86 0.99
N HIS A 182 2.99 14.71 1.21
CA HIS A 182 3.81 14.04 0.19
C HIS A 182 3.81 12.50 0.33
N ASN A 183 4.21 11.80 -0.73
CA ASN A 183 4.47 10.35 -0.74
C ASN A 183 3.33 9.52 -0.17
N SER A 184 2.07 9.88 -0.44
CA SER A 184 0.92 9.31 0.25
C SER A 184 -0.12 8.76 -0.71
N MET A 185 -0.83 7.73 -0.27
CA MET A 185 -1.84 7.02 -1.03
C MET A 185 -3.22 7.23 -0.41
N ALA A 186 -4.17 7.70 -1.21
CA ALA A 186 -5.60 7.68 -0.91
C ALA A 186 -6.32 6.90 -2.00
N GLU A 187 -7.09 5.88 -1.63
CA GLU A 187 -7.84 5.08 -2.59
C GLU A 187 -9.01 5.86 -3.20
N ASN A 188 -9.93 6.30 -2.35
CA ASN A 188 -11.27 6.68 -2.71
C ASN A 188 -11.61 8.14 -2.37
N SER A 189 -11.01 8.73 -1.34
CA SER A 189 -11.35 10.11 -0.98
C SER A 189 -10.19 10.89 -0.39
N LEU A 190 -9.86 12.00 -1.06
CA LEU A 190 -8.86 12.98 -0.66
C LEU A 190 -9.52 14.37 -0.53
N GLU A 191 -9.66 14.86 0.70
CA GLU A 191 -9.97 16.27 0.98
C GLU A 191 -8.65 16.94 1.36
N CYS A 192 -8.20 17.94 0.61
CA CYS A 192 -6.87 18.48 0.81
C CYS A 192 -6.81 19.96 0.45
N ASN A 193 -6.32 20.79 1.38
CA ASN A 193 -6.13 22.23 1.24
C ASN A 193 -4.64 22.64 1.30
N THR A 194 -3.74 21.66 1.21
CA THR A 194 -2.29 21.92 1.23
C THR A 194 -1.80 22.33 -0.16
N PRO A 195 -0.78 23.19 -0.28
CA PRO A 195 -0.23 23.57 -1.59
C PRO A 195 0.26 22.40 -2.45
N ASN A 196 0.54 21.23 -1.86
CA ASN A 196 1.01 20.03 -2.56
C ASN A 196 -0.09 19.26 -3.30
N CYS A 197 -1.35 19.54 -2.98
CA CYS A 197 -2.52 18.88 -3.54
C CYS A 197 -3.58 19.90 -4.01
N THR A 198 -3.24 21.19 -3.95
CA THR A 198 -4.11 22.30 -4.31
C THR A 198 -3.31 23.37 -5.06
N ASP A 199 -3.60 23.52 -6.35
CA ASP A 199 -2.99 24.57 -7.18
C ASP A 199 -3.84 25.86 -7.16
N SER A 200 -3.38 26.84 -6.37
CA SER A 200 -4.03 28.15 -6.24
C SER A 200 -4.05 29.00 -7.53
N SER A 201 -3.31 28.58 -8.59
CA SER A 201 -3.27 29.28 -9.88
C SER A 201 -4.37 28.84 -10.86
N ARG A 202 -5.18 27.82 -10.52
CA ARG A 202 -6.27 27.32 -11.36
C ARG A 202 -7.63 27.74 -10.80
N GLU A 203 -8.48 28.32 -11.66
CA GLU A 203 -9.81 28.86 -11.27
C GLU A 203 -10.90 27.78 -11.12
N ASP A 204 -10.73 26.61 -11.72
CA ASP A 204 -11.74 25.54 -11.81
C ASP A 204 -11.40 24.35 -10.90
N ASN A 205 -12.01 24.31 -9.71
CA ASN A 205 -11.79 23.30 -8.66
C ASN A 205 -10.33 23.32 -8.14
N PRO A 206 -10.01 23.10 -6.86
CA PRO A 206 -8.62 23.20 -6.39
C PRO A 206 -7.76 21.93 -6.74
N ILE A 207 -7.83 21.47 -8.00
CA ILE A 207 -7.97 20.10 -8.57
C ILE A 207 -7.10 18.94 -8.01
N LEU A 208 -7.77 17.77 -7.94
CA LEU A 208 -7.28 16.39 -7.84
C LEU A 208 -6.60 15.88 -9.14
N ASP A 209 -5.78 16.70 -9.79
CA ASP A 209 -5.17 16.41 -11.11
C ASP A 209 -4.06 15.36 -10.93
N PRO A 210 -4.16 14.18 -11.57
CA PRO A 210 -3.23 13.09 -11.31
C PRO A 210 -1.77 13.44 -11.63
N VAL A 211 -1.49 14.29 -12.64
CA VAL A 211 -0.12 14.70 -12.97
C VAL A 211 0.48 15.59 -11.88
N PHE A 212 -0.34 16.52 -11.36
CA PHE A 212 0.10 17.41 -10.30
C PHE A 212 0.32 16.64 -8.98
N LEU A 213 -0.60 15.74 -8.64
CA LEU A 213 -0.48 14.89 -7.46
C LEU A 213 0.77 13.99 -7.54
N ASP A 214 1.03 13.38 -8.69
CA ASP A 214 2.23 12.57 -8.94
C ASP A 214 3.53 13.36 -8.69
N SER A 215 3.58 14.64 -9.11
CA SER A 215 4.75 15.50 -8.85
C SER A 215 5.05 15.73 -7.36
N SER A 216 4.08 15.49 -6.48
CA SER A 216 4.21 15.54 -5.02
C SER A 216 4.34 14.16 -4.37
N GLY A 217 4.43 13.09 -5.16
CA GLY A 217 4.38 11.71 -4.70
C GLY A 217 3.01 11.31 -4.14
N ILE A 218 1.92 11.93 -4.60
CA ILE A 218 0.58 11.61 -4.10
C ILE A 218 -0.10 10.72 -5.13
N TRP A 219 -0.42 9.50 -4.72
CA TRP A 219 -1.30 8.64 -5.48
C TRP A 219 -2.73 8.79 -4.94
N PHE A 220 -3.64 9.23 -5.81
CA PHE A 220 -5.06 9.31 -5.49
C PHE A 220 -5.87 8.55 -6.52
N GLY A 221 -6.49 7.45 -6.11
CA GLY A 221 -7.15 6.54 -7.03
C GLY A 221 -8.23 7.22 -7.91
N ARG A 222 -9.10 8.05 -7.31
CA ARG A 222 -10.14 8.74 -8.09
C ARG A 222 -9.66 9.89 -8.97
N ALA A 223 -8.40 10.32 -8.86
CA ALA A 223 -7.83 11.30 -9.79
C ALA A 223 -7.84 10.80 -11.24
N TYR A 224 -7.79 9.47 -11.41
CA TYR A 224 -7.68 8.83 -12.73
C TYR A 224 -9.04 8.44 -13.34
N ASP A 225 -10.14 8.60 -12.61
CA ASP A 225 -11.51 8.37 -13.09
C ASP A 225 -12.50 9.42 -12.54
N GLU A 226 -12.30 10.68 -12.92
CA GLU A 226 -13.07 11.83 -12.42
C GLU A 226 -14.59 11.72 -12.65
N ASN A 227 -15.03 10.93 -13.64
CA ASN A 227 -16.43 10.76 -14.01
C ASN A 227 -17.13 9.56 -13.35
N HIS A 228 -16.44 8.83 -12.45
CA HIS A 228 -16.94 7.61 -11.81
C HIS A 228 -17.44 6.58 -12.82
N LYS A 229 -16.80 6.49 -14.00
CA LYS A 229 -17.22 5.59 -15.07
C LYS A 229 -16.62 4.20 -14.93
N HIS A 230 -15.56 4.06 -14.16
CA HIS A 230 -14.82 2.82 -13.96
C HIS A 230 -14.85 2.47 -12.45
N PRO A 231 -15.13 1.20 -12.10
CA PRO A 231 -15.14 0.77 -10.72
C PRO A 231 -13.73 0.92 -10.13
N TYR A 232 -13.69 1.35 -8.87
CA TYR A 232 -12.59 2.03 -8.19
C TYR A 232 -11.19 1.40 -8.35
N SER A 233 -10.15 2.24 -8.50
CA SER A 233 -8.76 1.82 -8.31
C SER A 233 -8.50 1.51 -6.85
N ASN A 234 -8.50 0.22 -6.50
CA ASN A 234 -8.13 -0.23 -5.16
C ASN A 234 -6.60 -0.27 -5.05
N VAL A 235 -6.03 0.42 -4.07
CA VAL A 235 -4.57 0.50 -3.89
C VAL A 235 -3.95 -0.87 -3.62
N MET A 236 -4.73 -1.80 -3.06
CA MET A 236 -4.29 -3.17 -2.75
C MET A 236 -3.67 -3.87 -3.94
N PHE A 237 -4.12 -3.54 -5.15
CA PHE A 237 -3.62 -4.14 -6.37
C PHE A 237 -2.23 -3.66 -6.77
N ASP A 238 -1.76 -2.58 -6.16
CA ASP A 238 -0.40 -2.09 -6.32
C ASP A 238 0.48 -2.41 -5.12
N LEU A 239 -0.05 -3.15 -4.13
CA LEU A 239 0.66 -3.66 -2.95
C LEU A 239 0.93 -5.16 -3.09
N ALA A 240 1.93 -5.67 -2.36
CA ALA A 240 2.39 -7.06 -2.47
C ALA A 240 1.32 -8.07 -2.02
N ASP A 241 0.91 -8.01 -0.75
CA ASP A 241 -0.14 -8.87 -0.20
C ASP A 241 -0.68 -8.23 1.10
N ALA A 242 -1.35 -7.11 0.93
CA ALA A 242 -1.80 -6.29 2.04
C ALA A 242 -3.11 -6.82 2.67
N TRP A 243 -3.51 -6.21 3.79
CA TRP A 243 -4.76 -6.54 4.48
C TRP A 243 -5.98 -6.15 3.64
N SER A 244 -7.03 -6.98 3.56
CA SER A 244 -8.25 -6.61 2.83
C SER A 244 -9.51 -6.91 3.64
N ARG A 245 -10.48 -5.98 3.62
CA ARG A 245 -11.79 -6.24 4.21
C ARG A 245 -12.50 -7.42 3.54
N ASN A 246 -12.21 -7.68 2.27
CA ASN A 246 -12.89 -8.73 1.50
C ASN A 246 -12.50 -10.14 1.95
N ARG A 247 -11.24 -10.36 2.34
CA ARG A 247 -10.77 -11.66 2.87
C ARG A 247 -11.50 -12.10 4.16
N ALA A 248 -12.25 -11.20 4.81
CA ALA A 248 -13.10 -11.52 5.98
C ALA A 248 -14.56 -11.88 5.62
N LYS A 249 -14.97 -11.78 4.35
CA LYS A 249 -16.33 -12.11 3.88
C LYS A 249 -16.48 -13.61 3.67
N SER A 250 -17.71 -14.12 3.73
CA SER A 250 -18.00 -15.52 3.39
C SER A 250 -17.91 -15.76 1.89
N ASN A 251 -17.62 -16.99 1.46
CA ASN A 251 -17.59 -17.36 0.04
C ASN A 251 -18.88 -16.98 -0.68
N GLN A 252 -20.04 -17.22 -0.04
CA GLN A 252 -21.33 -16.84 -0.61
C GLN A 252 -21.39 -15.33 -0.89
N ARG A 253 -20.95 -14.51 0.07
CA ARG A 253 -20.96 -13.06 -0.09
C ARG A 253 -19.97 -12.59 -1.16
N LEU A 254 -18.81 -13.22 -1.25
CA LEU A 254 -17.80 -12.94 -2.28
C LEU A 254 -18.36 -13.25 -3.68
N ILE A 255 -18.99 -14.41 -3.85
CA ILE A 255 -19.64 -14.79 -5.12
C ILE A 255 -20.83 -13.88 -5.44
N GLU A 256 -21.64 -13.50 -4.44
CA GLU A 256 -22.75 -12.56 -4.62
C GLU A 256 -22.27 -11.16 -5.02
N GLU A 257 -21.14 -10.71 -4.48
CA GLU A 257 -20.60 -9.38 -4.75
C GLU A 257 -19.74 -9.32 -6.03
N PHE A 258 -19.03 -10.39 -6.37
CA PHE A 258 -18.00 -10.38 -7.43
C PHE A 258 -18.26 -11.38 -8.56
N GLY A 259 -19.30 -12.22 -8.47
CA GLY A 259 -19.59 -13.28 -9.44
C GLY A 259 -18.74 -14.55 -9.23
N GLU A 260 -17.59 -14.43 -8.57
CA GLU A 260 -16.69 -15.52 -8.19
C GLU A 260 -16.01 -15.22 -6.83
N ASN A 261 -15.23 -16.17 -6.32
CA ASN A 261 -14.44 -15.95 -5.10
C ASN A 261 -12.94 -15.84 -5.44
N PRO A 262 -12.40 -14.62 -5.56
CA PRO A 262 -11.00 -14.40 -5.93
C PRO A 262 -10.03 -14.75 -4.78
N TRP A 263 -10.56 -15.02 -3.59
CA TRP A 263 -9.82 -15.51 -2.43
C TRP A 263 -10.24 -16.94 -2.05
N GLU A 264 -10.75 -17.74 -2.99
CA GLU A 264 -11.20 -19.11 -2.71
C GLU A 264 -10.10 -19.97 -2.07
N ASN A 265 -8.88 -19.78 -2.55
CA ASN A 265 -7.71 -20.52 -2.08
C ASN A 265 -7.03 -19.83 -0.88
N ASP A 266 -7.12 -18.50 -0.76
CA ASP A 266 -6.44 -17.73 0.29
C ASP A 266 -7.31 -16.66 0.99
N GLN A 267 -8.08 -17.06 2.00
CA GLN A 267 -8.78 -16.12 2.89
C GLN A 267 -7.92 -15.65 4.08
N ILE A 268 -6.65 -16.05 4.15
CA ILE A 268 -5.76 -15.64 5.23
C ILE A 268 -5.44 -14.15 5.06
N GLN A 269 -5.56 -13.39 6.14
CA GLN A 269 -5.17 -11.98 6.12
C GLN A 269 -3.65 -11.86 6.08
N ASN A 270 -3.14 -11.12 5.10
CA ASN A 270 -1.74 -10.75 5.00
C ASN A 270 -1.55 -9.26 5.31
N TYR A 271 -0.30 -8.87 5.50
CA TYR A 271 0.06 -7.54 6.00
C TYR A 271 1.30 -7.02 5.29
N ASP A 272 1.48 -7.34 4.00
CA ASP A 272 2.58 -6.84 3.19
C ASP A 272 2.15 -5.62 2.40
N PHE A 273 2.44 -4.44 2.96
CA PHE A 273 2.08 -3.15 2.43
C PHE A 273 3.17 -2.53 1.55
N ARG A 274 4.20 -3.29 1.16
CA ARG A 274 5.17 -2.83 0.15
C ARG A 274 4.47 -2.70 -1.20
N PRO A 275 4.87 -1.75 -2.05
CA PRO A 275 4.51 -1.80 -3.46
C PRO A 275 4.84 -3.18 -4.05
N LYS A 276 3.97 -3.72 -4.90
CA LYS A 276 4.29 -4.96 -5.63
C LYS A 276 5.27 -4.68 -6.76
N LYS A 277 6.00 -5.70 -7.19
CA LYS A 277 6.88 -5.63 -8.37
C LYS A 277 6.08 -5.10 -9.58
N GLY A 278 6.64 -4.12 -10.29
CA GLY A 278 5.98 -3.49 -11.45
C GLY A 278 4.91 -2.44 -11.12
N SER A 279 4.63 -2.19 -9.84
CA SER A 279 3.72 -1.13 -9.39
C SER A 279 4.19 0.26 -9.83
N ALA A 280 3.26 1.15 -10.15
CA ALA A 280 3.55 2.55 -10.44
C ALA A 280 3.91 3.36 -9.18
N LEU A 281 3.78 2.75 -8.00
CA LEU A 281 4.10 3.37 -6.71
C LEU A 281 5.60 3.30 -6.40
N ILE A 282 6.33 2.43 -7.11
CA ILE A 282 7.78 2.30 -7.01
C ILE A 282 8.46 3.51 -7.66
N ASP A 283 9.43 4.11 -6.98
CA ASP A 283 10.18 5.29 -7.44
C ASP A 283 9.28 6.50 -7.82
N GLY A 284 8.04 6.54 -7.32
CA GLY A 284 7.05 7.58 -7.64
C GLY A 284 7.02 8.75 -6.67
N GLY A 285 7.76 8.67 -5.57
CA GLY A 285 7.79 9.64 -4.49
C GLY A 285 8.84 10.74 -4.66
N VAL A 286 8.83 11.67 -3.71
CA VAL A 286 9.78 12.78 -3.59
C VAL A 286 10.66 12.64 -2.36
N VAL A 287 11.91 13.11 -2.46
CA VAL A 287 12.85 13.08 -1.35
C VAL A 287 12.44 14.07 -0.26
N ILE A 288 12.33 13.58 0.97
CA ILE A 288 11.99 14.36 2.15
C ILE A 288 13.17 14.25 3.13
N PRO A 289 13.95 15.33 3.32
CA PRO A 289 15.16 15.29 4.13
C PRO A 289 14.89 14.83 5.55
N GLY A 290 15.57 13.81 6.05
CA GLY A 290 15.36 13.29 7.38
C GLY A 290 14.20 12.30 7.53
N ILE A 291 13.45 11.99 6.47
CA ILE A 291 12.35 11.01 6.48
C ILE A 291 12.67 9.78 5.62
N ASN A 292 13.17 10.00 4.40
CA ASN A 292 13.45 8.92 3.46
C ASN A 292 14.82 9.01 2.79
N ASP A 293 15.69 9.94 3.17
CA ASP A 293 17.01 10.13 2.56
C ASP A 293 18.17 9.55 3.40
N GLY A 294 17.86 8.95 4.55
CA GLY A 294 18.83 8.35 5.47
C GLY A 294 19.48 9.33 6.45
N GLN A 295 19.06 10.59 6.48
CA GLN A 295 19.52 11.55 7.49
C GLN A 295 18.73 11.39 8.80
N ASP A 296 19.41 11.50 9.93
CA ASP A 296 18.75 11.56 11.24
C ASP A 296 18.51 13.03 11.62
N LEU A 297 17.27 13.50 11.44
CA LEU A 297 16.86 14.85 11.83
C LEU A 297 15.88 14.82 13.02
N ASP A 298 16.14 15.69 13.98
CA ASP A 298 15.27 15.91 15.14
C ASP A 298 14.13 16.85 14.74
N TYR A 299 13.07 16.28 14.16
CA TYR A 299 11.78 16.94 13.94
C TYR A 299 11.10 17.26 15.31
N ASN A 300 9.78 17.09 15.44
CA ASN A 300 9.15 17.19 16.75
C ASN A 300 9.70 16.17 17.76
N HIS A 301 10.18 15.01 17.28
CA HIS A 301 10.83 13.99 18.09
C HIS A 301 12.05 13.41 17.35
N PRO A 302 13.14 13.10 18.07
CA PRO A 302 14.33 12.47 17.48
C PRO A 302 14.02 11.06 16.96
N PRO A 303 14.81 10.53 16.01
CA PRO A 303 14.82 9.11 15.69
C PRO A 303 15.05 8.24 16.93
N LEU A 304 14.43 7.06 16.97
CA LEU A 304 14.57 6.07 18.04
C LEU A 304 16.00 5.51 18.12
N TYR A 305 16.64 5.36 16.97
CA TYR A 305 18.01 4.92 16.80
C TYR A 305 18.58 5.51 15.50
N PRO A 306 19.91 5.59 15.34
CA PRO A 306 20.52 6.11 14.12
C PRO A 306 20.10 5.33 12.88
N GLY A 307 19.65 6.01 11.84
CA GLY A 307 19.15 5.41 10.62
C GLY A 307 17.78 4.75 10.75
N GLN A 308 16.96 5.13 11.74
CA GLN A 308 15.56 4.71 11.82
C GLN A 308 14.79 5.11 10.55
N ASN A 309 14.98 6.36 10.13
CA ASN A 309 14.43 6.92 8.90
C ASN A 309 15.41 6.55 7.78
N ARG A 310 15.19 5.39 7.17
CA ARG A 310 16.11 4.79 6.19
C ARG A 310 16.15 5.57 4.89
N LYS A 311 17.26 5.45 4.17
CA LYS A 311 17.36 5.93 2.79
C LYS A 311 16.51 5.02 1.88
N TYR A 312 15.75 5.65 0.99
CA TYR A 312 15.02 4.98 -0.08
C TYR A 312 15.92 4.12 -0.97
N ILE A 313 15.33 3.15 -1.67
CA ILE A 313 15.97 2.17 -2.54
C ILE A 313 15.49 2.42 -3.98
N GLY A 314 16.44 2.57 -4.90
CA GLY A 314 16.11 2.84 -6.30
C GLY A 314 16.47 4.27 -6.72
N ALA A 315 15.72 4.80 -7.67
CA ALA A 315 15.90 6.13 -8.24
C ALA A 315 15.27 7.23 -7.38
N ALA A 316 14.14 6.95 -6.74
CA ALA A 316 13.39 7.86 -5.90
C ALA A 316 12.66 7.10 -4.77
N PRO A 317 12.15 7.75 -3.73
CA PRO A 317 11.32 7.09 -2.73
C PRO A 317 10.06 6.47 -3.33
N ASP A 318 9.55 5.42 -2.72
CA ASP A 318 8.25 4.90 -3.08
C ASP A 318 7.13 5.76 -2.50
N ILE A 319 5.99 5.79 -3.19
CA ILE A 319 4.76 6.35 -2.64
C ILE A 319 4.24 5.40 -1.55
N GLY A 320 3.65 5.96 -0.49
CA GLY A 320 3.02 5.22 0.62
C GLY A 320 3.99 4.84 1.74
N ALA A 321 3.60 3.88 2.58
CA ALA A 321 4.21 3.71 3.91
C ALA A 321 5.51 2.87 3.93
N TYR A 322 5.77 2.12 2.86
CA TYR A 322 6.85 1.13 2.75
C TYR A 322 7.60 1.26 1.42
N GLU A 323 8.83 0.79 1.42
CA GLU A 323 9.74 0.81 0.28
C GLU A 323 9.93 -0.62 -0.28
N TYR A 324 9.83 -0.74 -1.59
CA TYR A 324 10.09 -1.95 -2.36
C TYR A 324 11.58 -2.29 -2.32
N GLY A 325 11.90 -3.54 -2.04
CA GLY A 325 13.28 -4.01 -1.96
C GLY A 325 14.04 -3.60 -0.69
N ASP A 326 13.45 -2.86 0.26
CA ASP A 326 14.13 -2.57 1.53
C ASP A 326 14.30 -3.87 2.36
N SER A 327 15.49 -4.01 2.93
CA SER A 327 15.87 -5.12 3.81
C SER A 327 15.24 -5.04 5.20
N VAL A 328 14.51 -3.96 5.48
CA VAL A 328 13.80 -3.72 6.75
C VAL A 328 12.31 -3.51 6.48
N TYR A 329 11.49 -4.37 7.07
CA TYR A 329 10.04 -4.27 7.09
C TYR A 329 9.57 -4.00 8.52
N TRP A 330 9.19 -2.75 8.83
CA TRP A 330 8.71 -2.45 10.18
C TRP A 330 7.33 -3.10 10.42
N ILE A 331 7.24 -3.92 11.47
CA ILE A 331 5.99 -4.53 11.94
C ILE A 331 5.67 -3.93 13.32
N PRO A 332 4.61 -3.12 13.44
CA PRO A 332 4.31 -2.41 14.66
C PRO A 332 3.48 -3.24 15.64
N GLY A 333 3.39 -2.74 16.87
CA GLY A 333 2.64 -3.33 17.97
C GLY A 333 3.52 -4.07 18.99
N TYR A 334 2.85 -4.74 19.92
CA TYR A 334 3.45 -5.58 20.94
C TYR A 334 4.36 -6.65 20.32
N ARG A 335 5.60 -6.70 20.77
CA ARG A 335 6.59 -7.70 20.42
C ARG A 335 6.61 -8.83 21.45
N TYR A 336 6.45 -10.05 20.95
CA TYR A 336 6.50 -11.26 21.76
C TYR A 336 7.95 -11.57 22.22
N PRO A 337 8.13 -12.40 23.27
CA PRO A 337 9.47 -12.83 23.70
C PRO A 337 10.16 -13.80 22.72
N HIS A 338 9.54 -14.09 21.58
CA HIS A 338 10.07 -14.90 20.47
C HIS A 338 9.77 -14.20 19.13
N PRO A 339 10.48 -14.54 18.04
CA PRO A 339 10.13 -14.09 16.70
C PRO A 339 8.67 -14.42 16.38
N SER A 340 7.98 -13.53 15.67
CA SER A 340 6.53 -13.65 15.46
C SER A 340 6.07 -12.85 14.25
N VAL A 341 4.77 -12.95 13.92
CA VAL A 341 4.13 -12.21 12.82
C VAL A 341 4.87 -12.45 11.49
N PRO A 342 4.87 -13.69 10.98
CA PRO A 342 5.41 -13.96 9.67
C PRO A 342 4.64 -13.17 8.61
N ILE A 343 5.37 -12.64 7.64
CA ILE A 343 4.86 -12.08 6.39
C ILE A 343 5.58 -12.85 5.28
N PRO A 344 4.89 -13.64 4.45
CA PRO A 344 3.44 -13.86 4.44
C PRO A 344 2.95 -14.52 5.73
N SER A 345 1.65 -14.40 6.01
CA SER A 345 1.02 -15.10 7.13
C SER A 345 1.23 -16.61 7.00
N ASN A 346 1.21 -17.31 8.14
CA ASN A 346 1.40 -18.75 8.13
C ASN A 346 0.23 -19.44 7.42
N GLY A 347 0.55 -20.22 6.38
CA GLY A 347 -0.40 -20.97 5.58
C GLY A 347 -0.88 -20.26 4.32
N THR A 348 -0.41 -19.04 4.04
CA THR A 348 -0.74 -18.30 2.82
C THR A 348 -0.45 -19.14 1.58
N VAL A 349 -1.35 -19.09 0.61
CA VAL A 349 -1.19 -19.74 -0.70
C VAL A 349 -1.21 -18.68 -1.80
N ASP A 350 -0.94 -19.08 -3.04
CA ASP A 350 -0.94 -18.21 -4.22
C ASP A 350 0.03 -17.02 -4.08
N LEU A 351 1.18 -17.25 -3.44
CA LEU A 351 2.23 -16.21 -3.36
C LEU A 351 3.00 -16.08 -4.66
N PRO A 352 3.45 -14.86 -5.01
CA PRO A 352 4.35 -14.67 -6.13
C PRO A 352 5.65 -15.48 -5.99
N MET A 353 6.17 -15.97 -7.13
CA MET A 353 7.43 -16.70 -7.21
C MET A 353 8.64 -15.91 -6.71
N GLU A 354 8.61 -14.59 -6.75
CA GLU A 354 9.63 -13.73 -6.13
C GLU A 354 8.99 -12.98 -4.97
N TYR A 355 9.45 -13.26 -3.75
CA TYR A 355 8.84 -12.70 -2.56
C TYR A 355 9.86 -12.44 -1.45
N GLY A 356 9.59 -11.43 -0.62
CA GLY A 356 10.39 -11.13 0.56
C GLY A 356 9.73 -11.62 1.83
N LEU A 357 10.30 -12.65 2.48
CA LEU A 357 9.82 -13.16 3.76
C LEU A 357 10.26 -12.22 4.90
N ALA A 358 9.32 -11.69 5.67
CA ALA A 358 9.59 -10.80 6.78
C ALA A 358 9.04 -11.30 8.12
N TRP A 359 9.68 -10.90 9.22
CA TRP A 359 9.31 -11.32 10.57
C TRP A 359 9.48 -10.21 11.59
N ASN A 360 8.78 -10.28 12.70
CA ASN A 360 9.01 -9.38 13.83
C ASN A 360 10.07 -9.98 14.76
N TYR A 361 11.08 -9.19 15.13
CA TYR A 361 12.05 -9.57 16.15
C TYR A 361 11.38 -9.72 17.52
N SER A 362 11.94 -10.58 18.37
CA SER A 362 11.53 -10.65 19.78
C SER A 362 11.78 -9.32 20.50
N TYR A 363 10.98 -9.03 21.53
CA TYR A 363 11.14 -7.80 22.29
C TYR A 363 12.46 -7.78 23.07
N LYS A 364 13.24 -6.72 22.87
CA LYS A 364 14.44 -6.40 23.66
C LYS A 364 14.45 -4.92 23.96
N ARG A 365 15.05 -4.55 25.10
CA ARG A 365 15.29 -3.12 25.43
C ARG A 365 16.51 -2.57 24.71
N ASP A 366 17.44 -3.45 24.37
CA ASP A 366 18.64 -3.15 23.63
C ASP A 366 18.74 -4.15 22.49
N TYR A 367 18.78 -3.62 21.27
CA TYR A 367 18.90 -4.42 20.04
C TYR A 367 20.35 -4.51 19.53
N SER A 368 21.31 -3.98 20.30
CA SER A 368 22.74 -4.08 19.97
C SER A 368 23.16 -5.55 19.86
N ASN A 369 23.76 -5.90 18.72
CA ASN A 369 24.25 -7.26 18.41
C ASN A 369 23.17 -8.34 18.40
N VAL A 370 21.90 -7.99 18.18
CA VAL A 370 20.81 -8.96 18.04
C VAL A 370 20.81 -9.55 16.63
N THR A 371 20.73 -10.88 16.58
CA THR A 371 20.78 -11.63 15.33
C THR A 371 19.57 -12.54 15.15
N ALA A 372 19.09 -12.65 13.93
CA ALA A 372 18.11 -13.65 13.53
C ALA A 372 18.77 -14.67 12.61
N VAL A 373 18.46 -15.96 12.80
CA VAL A 373 18.80 -17.04 11.87
C VAL A 373 17.50 -17.51 11.23
N VAL A 374 17.42 -17.41 9.92
CA VAL A 374 16.26 -17.78 9.10
C VAL A 374 16.60 -19.05 8.35
N ASN A 375 15.71 -20.03 8.38
CA ASN A 375 15.80 -21.25 7.57
C ASN A 375 14.60 -21.33 6.64
N VAL A 376 14.82 -21.64 5.36
CA VAL A 376 13.78 -21.88 4.35
C VAL A 376 14.08 -23.17 3.62
N THR A 377 13.09 -24.05 3.52
CA THR A 377 13.22 -25.37 2.90
C THR A 377 11.98 -25.70 2.07
N GLY A 378 12.19 -26.16 0.84
CA GLY A 378 11.15 -26.60 -0.09
C GLY A 378 11.74 -27.01 -1.44
N PRO A 379 10.93 -27.18 -2.48
CA PRO A 379 11.41 -27.45 -3.84
C PRO A 379 12.43 -26.39 -4.30
N GLY A 380 13.60 -26.82 -4.78
CA GLY A 380 14.67 -25.92 -5.23
C GLY A 380 15.38 -25.08 -4.15
N VAL A 381 14.85 -24.98 -2.93
CA VAL A 381 15.35 -24.07 -1.88
C VAL A 381 15.71 -24.83 -0.60
N ASN A 382 16.95 -24.65 -0.15
CA ASN A 382 17.42 -25.06 1.18
C ASN A 382 18.43 -24.02 1.68
N ARG A 383 17.93 -22.97 2.31
CA ARG A 383 18.70 -21.77 2.69
C ARG A 383 18.67 -21.55 4.19
N THR A 384 19.84 -21.25 4.74
CA THR A 384 20.01 -20.76 6.11
C THR A 384 20.79 -19.45 6.04
N GLU A 385 20.25 -18.38 6.61
CA GLU A 385 20.87 -17.06 6.59
C GLU A 385 20.77 -16.34 7.93
N THR A 386 21.77 -15.51 8.24
CA THR A 386 21.83 -14.73 9.49
C THR A 386 21.70 -13.25 9.20
N PHE A 387 20.77 -12.59 9.91
CA PHE A 387 20.45 -11.18 9.76
C PHE A 387 20.76 -10.40 11.04
N GLN A 388 21.46 -9.27 10.88
CA GLN A 388 21.65 -8.30 11.95
C GLN A 388 20.46 -7.35 12.02
N TYR A 389 19.92 -7.14 13.23
CA TYR A 389 18.89 -6.12 13.46
C TYR A 389 19.38 -4.75 12.93
N PRO A 390 18.53 -3.97 12.23
CA PRO A 390 17.09 -4.14 12.04
C PRO A 390 16.67 -4.97 10.82
N ASN A 391 17.59 -5.52 10.02
CA ASN A 391 17.23 -6.25 8.80
C ASN A 391 16.37 -7.46 9.12
N ASN A 392 15.20 -7.55 8.51
CA ASN A 392 14.23 -8.60 8.79
C ASN A 392 13.47 -9.06 7.55
N VAL A 393 14.10 -8.98 6.39
CA VAL A 393 13.53 -9.42 5.12
C VAL A 393 14.53 -10.35 4.41
N LEU A 394 14.09 -11.57 4.11
CA LEU A 394 14.79 -12.51 3.24
C LEU A 394 14.12 -12.49 1.87
N PHE A 395 14.78 -11.91 0.87
CA PHE A 395 14.34 -12.02 -0.52
C PHE A 395 14.79 -13.36 -1.10
N GLU A 396 13.84 -14.06 -1.74
CA GLU A 396 14.08 -15.35 -2.35
C GLU A 396 13.20 -15.54 -3.60
N THR A 397 13.69 -16.40 -4.50
CA THR A 397 12.94 -16.85 -5.68
C THR A 397 12.57 -18.32 -5.51
N PHE A 398 11.30 -18.63 -5.73
CA PHE A 398 10.69 -19.93 -5.48
C PHE A 398 10.24 -20.60 -6.78
N GLU A 399 10.11 -21.93 -6.75
CA GLU A 399 9.57 -22.72 -7.85
C GLU A 399 8.04 -22.61 -7.89
N PRO A 400 7.43 -22.54 -9.09
CA PRO A 400 5.98 -22.44 -9.27
C PRO A 400 5.24 -23.63 -8.65
N GLY A 401 4.13 -23.38 -7.94
CA GLY A 401 3.34 -24.41 -7.26
C GLY A 401 4.03 -25.03 -6.04
N GLY A 402 5.23 -24.57 -5.66
CA GLY A 402 6.01 -25.13 -4.56
C GLY A 402 5.46 -24.76 -3.18
N THR A 403 5.45 -25.71 -2.25
CA THR A 403 5.19 -25.44 -0.83
C THR A 403 6.49 -25.40 -0.03
N TYR A 404 6.65 -24.34 0.76
CA TYR A 404 7.86 -24.06 1.53
C TYR A 404 7.57 -24.04 3.02
N ASN A 405 8.54 -24.53 3.80
CA ASN A 405 8.57 -24.41 5.25
C ASN A 405 9.70 -23.46 5.62
N TRP A 406 9.45 -22.54 6.55
CA TRP A 406 10.47 -21.64 7.04
C TRP A 406 10.35 -21.38 8.55
N SER A 407 11.43 -20.92 9.16
CA SER A 407 11.48 -20.64 10.59
C SER A 407 12.48 -19.54 10.89
N VAL A 408 12.28 -18.85 12.02
CA VAL A 408 13.18 -17.81 12.51
C VAL A 408 13.56 -18.09 13.96
N SER A 409 14.85 -18.00 14.25
CA SER A 409 15.40 -18.02 15.61
C SER A 409 16.12 -16.71 15.88
N VAL A 410 15.83 -16.04 17.00
CA VAL A 410 16.55 -14.82 17.42
C VAL A 410 17.32 -15.11 18.69
N ASP A 411 18.65 -14.98 18.63
CA ASP A 411 19.57 -15.30 19.72
C ASP A 411 19.28 -16.66 20.39
N GLY A 412 18.95 -17.67 19.57
CA GLY A 412 18.64 -19.03 20.01
C GLY A 412 17.18 -19.28 20.43
N VAL A 413 16.32 -18.26 20.44
CA VAL A 413 14.89 -18.41 20.73
C VAL A 413 14.11 -18.58 19.42
N ASN A 414 13.48 -19.74 19.25
CA ASN A 414 12.73 -20.11 18.05
C ASN A 414 11.30 -19.51 18.07
N GLY A 415 10.85 -18.98 16.92
CA GLY A 415 9.52 -18.38 16.72
C GLY A 415 8.42 -19.34 16.25
N GLY A 416 8.77 -20.59 15.94
CA GLY A 416 7.92 -21.60 15.32
C GLY A 416 8.32 -21.89 13.87
N ASN A 417 7.59 -22.84 13.27
CA ASN A 417 7.68 -23.14 11.85
C ASN A 417 6.45 -22.55 11.15
N TRP A 418 6.67 -21.96 9.98
CA TRP A 418 5.64 -21.38 9.15
C TRP A 418 5.69 -21.96 7.74
N THR A 419 4.58 -21.91 7.03
CA THR A 419 4.45 -22.47 5.68
C THR A 419 3.80 -21.49 4.73
N PHE A 420 4.08 -21.63 3.45
CA PHE A 420 3.31 -21.01 2.38
C PHE A 420 3.40 -21.81 1.09
N THR A 421 2.49 -21.55 0.16
CA THR A 421 2.51 -22.12 -1.20
C THR A 421 2.61 -21.00 -2.22
N VAL A 422 3.43 -21.24 -3.25
CA VAL A 422 3.68 -20.32 -4.36
C VAL A 422 2.71 -20.61 -5.48
N ASP A 423 2.20 -19.56 -6.10
CA ASP A 423 1.36 -19.62 -7.29
C ASP A 423 2.15 -20.25 -8.46
N ASP A 424 1.48 -21.01 -9.32
CA ASP A 424 2.05 -21.45 -10.60
C ASP A 424 1.68 -20.51 -11.76
N GLU A 425 0.90 -19.48 -11.49
CA GLU A 425 0.57 -18.41 -12.42
C GLU A 425 1.40 -17.14 -12.19
N GLY A 426 1.59 -16.36 -13.26
CA GLY A 426 2.27 -15.08 -13.24
C GLY A 426 1.49 -14.05 -14.05
N TYR A 427 1.12 -12.95 -13.41
CA TYR A 427 0.39 -11.86 -14.05
C TYR A 427 1.35 -10.87 -14.73
N PRO A 428 0.91 -10.18 -15.80
CA PRO A 428 1.66 -9.06 -16.35
C PRO A 428 2.01 -8.03 -15.27
N LEU A 429 3.24 -7.53 -15.28
CA LEU A 429 3.63 -6.35 -14.50
C LEU A 429 2.86 -5.11 -14.98
N ASN A 430 2.60 -5.03 -16.29
CA ASN A 430 1.80 -4.01 -16.93
C ASN A 430 1.08 -4.61 -18.14
N ASP A 431 -0.14 -4.16 -18.38
CA ASP A 431 -0.86 -4.40 -19.62
C ASP A 431 -1.65 -3.16 -20.06
N ARG A 432 -1.67 -2.90 -21.37
CA ARG A 432 -2.31 -1.68 -21.86
C ARG A 432 -2.72 -1.77 -23.31
N SER A 433 -3.92 -1.29 -23.60
CA SER A 433 -4.33 -0.98 -24.98
C SER A 433 -3.87 0.40 -25.38
N VAL A 434 -3.19 0.50 -26.52
CA VAL A 434 -2.51 1.71 -26.96
C VAL A 434 -2.94 2.05 -28.37
N ASP A 435 -3.42 3.28 -28.56
CA ASP A 435 -3.61 3.84 -29.90
C ASP A 435 -2.23 4.11 -30.52
N THR A 436 -1.91 3.39 -31.59
CA THR A 436 -0.61 3.47 -32.26
C THR A 436 -0.45 4.74 -33.11
N THR A 437 -1.51 5.53 -33.29
CA THR A 437 -1.47 6.82 -34.00
C THR A 437 -1.30 8.01 -33.06
N ALA A 438 -1.39 7.80 -31.75
CA ALA A 438 -1.22 8.84 -30.74
C ALA A 438 0.10 8.68 -29.97
N THR A 439 0.66 9.82 -29.57
CA THR A 439 1.80 9.91 -28.65
C THR A 439 1.39 10.75 -27.46
N VAL A 440 0.83 10.09 -26.45
CA VAL A 440 0.29 10.71 -25.24
C VAL A 440 0.65 9.85 -24.04
N THR A 441 0.85 10.46 -22.89
CA THR A 441 1.06 9.71 -21.64
C THR A 441 -0.22 8.95 -21.27
N LEU A 442 -0.08 7.66 -21.00
CA LEU A 442 -1.16 6.79 -20.54
C LEU A 442 -0.95 6.48 -19.06
N PRO A 443 -1.62 7.18 -18.14
CA PRO A 443 -1.47 6.92 -16.71
C PRO A 443 -2.03 5.54 -16.34
N LYS A 444 -1.41 4.91 -15.35
CA LYS A 444 -1.91 3.67 -14.76
C LYS A 444 -3.23 3.92 -14.04
N TYR A 445 -4.29 3.27 -14.51
CA TYR A 445 -5.55 3.14 -13.81
C TYR A 445 -6.22 1.84 -14.24
N PRO A 446 -7.08 1.23 -13.40
CA PRO A 446 -7.70 -0.03 -13.72
C PRO A 446 -8.53 0.07 -14.98
N ILE A 447 -8.23 -0.77 -15.95
CA ILE A 447 -9.03 -0.95 -17.15
C ILE A 447 -9.43 -2.41 -17.17
N ASN A 448 -10.72 -2.72 -17.30
CA ASN A 448 -11.19 -4.10 -17.27
C ASN A 448 -10.74 -4.90 -18.51
N ASN A 449 -10.51 -4.21 -19.63
CA ASN A 449 -10.42 -4.84 -20.93
C ASN A 449 -9.27 -4.32 -21.78
N LEU A 450 -8.55 -5.24 -22.41
CA LEU A 450 -7.56 -4.98 -23.44
C LEU A 450 -8.22 -5.04 -24.83
N ILE A 451 -8.37 -3.90 -25.48
CA ILE A 451 -9.00 -3.75 -26.80
C ILE A 451 -7.95 -3.80 -27.90
N VAL A 452 -8.16 -4.71 -28.85
CA VAL A 452 -7.35 -4.86 -30.06
C VAL A 452 -8.23 -4.54 -31.26
N SER A 453 -7.84 -3.54 -32.07
CA SER A 453 -8.64 -3.07 -33.22
C SER A 453 -7.80 -2.24 -34.19
N ASN A 454 -8.44 -1.57 -35.17
CA ASN A 454 -7.76 -0.64 -36.07
C ASN A 454 -6.94 0.38 -35.29
N ASN A 455 -5.64 0.48 -35.59
CA ASN A 455 -4.69 1.38 -34.92
C ASN A 455 -4.59 1.17 -33.40
N ARG A 456 -4.98 0.01 -32.87
CA ARG A 456 -4.89 -0.28 -31.44
C ARG A 456 -4.33 -1.66 -31.18
N LEU A 457 -3.23 -1.69 -30.43
CA LEU A 457 -2.57 -2.91 -29.96
C LEU A 457 -2.75 -3.02 -28.45
N ALA A 458 -2.83 -4.24 -27.94
CA ALA A 458 -2.74 -4.51 -26.51
C ALA A 458 -1.34 -5.04 -26.17
N PHE A 459 -0.65 -4.40 -25.25
CA PHE A 459 0.70 -4.76 -24.82
C PHE A 459 0.65 -5.45 -23.45
N LEU A 460 1.53 -6.43 -23.25
CA LEU A 460 1.69 -7.19 -22.01
C LEU A 460 3.18 -7.24 -21.66
N ARG A 461 3.56 -6.88 -20.42
CA ARG A 461 4.94 -6.96 -19.93
C ARG A 461 5.03 -7.92 -18.76
N PHE A 462 5.97 -8.84 -18.83
CA PHE A 462 6.27 -9.80 -17.78
C PHE A 462 7.73 -9.67 -17.36
N ASP A 463 8.03 -10.07 -16.13
CA ASP A 463 9.40 -10.34 -15.69
C ASP A 463 9.46 -11.77 -15.17
N ILE A 464 10.16 -12.64 -15.90
CA ILE A 464 10.18 -14.08 -15.68
C ILE A 464 11.20 -14.40 -14.58
N PRO A 465 10.80 -15.04 -13.46
CA PRO A 465 11.70 -15.34 -12.34
C PRO A 465 12.86 -16.25 -12.70
N SER A 466 13.97 -16.16 -11.97
CA SER A 466 15.16 -17.01 -12.18
C SER A 466 14.97 -18.48 -11.82
N SER A 467 13.89 -18.84 -11.12
CA SER A 467 13.52 -20.24 -10.88
C SER A 467 12.96 -20.92 -12.14
N ILE A 468 12.42 -20.14 -13.08
CA ILE A 468 11.88 -20.65 -14.34
C ILE A 468 13.02 -20.94 -15.32
N ASN A 469 12.97 -22.11 -15.93
CA ASN A 469 13.95 -22.58 -16.90
C ASN A 469 13.28 -23.40 -18.01
N SER A 470 14.06 -23.83 -19.00
CA SER A 470 13.56 -24.53 -20.20
C SER A 470 12.90 -25.89 -19.95
N SER A 471 12.87 -26.42 -18.73
CA SER A 471 12.12 -27.64 -18.40
C SER A 471 10.64 -27.40 -18.17
N TYR A 472 10.22 -26.14 -17.93
CA TYR A 472 8.83 -25.79 -17.73
C TYR A 472 8.12 -25.59 -19.08
N LYS A 473 6.85 -26.00 -19.13
CA LYS A 473 5.93 -25.56 -20.18
C LYS A 473 5.38 -24.21 -19.75
N ILE A 474 5.53 -23.20 -20.60
CA ILE A 474 5.09 -21.84 -20.31
C ILE A 474 3.98 -21.50 -21.28
N ASP A 475 2.77 -21.31 -20.76
CA ASP A 475 1.60 -20.94 -21.54
C ASP A 475 1.22 -19.48 -21.25
N LEU A 476 0.91 -18.70 -22.29
CA LEU A 476 0.20 -17.44 -22.15
C LEU A 476 -1.30 -17.71 -22.18
N ASN A 477 -1.96 -17.40 -21.08
CA ASN A 477 -3.39 -17.52 -20.90
C ASN A 477 -4.08 -16.19 -21.24
N LEU A 478 -5.08 -16.23 -22.13
CA LEU A 478 -5.88 -15.08 -22.56
C LEU A 478 -7.36 -15.47 -22.51
N VAL A 479 -8.22 -14.53 -22.12
CA VAL A 479 -9.68 -14.72 -22.15
C VAL A 479 -10.31 -13.62 -23.01
N PRO A 480 -10.84 -13.94 -24.20
CA PRO A 480 -11.60 -12.97 -24.99
C PRO A 480 -12.91 -12.65 -24.28
N GLU A 481 -13.18 -11.38 -24.00
CA GLU A 481 -14.47 -10.95 -23.44
C GLU A 481 -15.49 -10.76 -24.56
N LYS A 482 -15.15 -9.95 -25.57
CA LYS A 482 -16.08 -9.56 -26.62
C LYS A 482 -15.44 -9.59 -27.98
N ILE A 483 -16.03 -10.37 -28.88
CA ILE A 483 -15.66 -10.44 -30.29
C ILE A 483 -16.66 -9.59 -31.06
N VAL A 484 -16.28 -8.35 -31.41
CA VAL A 484 -17.16 -7.45 -32.19
C VAL A 484 -17.14 -7.86 -33.66
N THR A 485 -15.94 -8.09 -34.21
CA THR A 485 -15.75 -8.57 -35.58
C THR A 485 -14.40 -9.28 -35.65
N LEU A 486 -14.36 -10.46 -36.29
CA LEU A 486 -13.13 -11.22 -36.52
C LEU A 486 -13.23 -11.99 -37.84
N ASN A 487 -12.71 -11.39 -38.91
CA ASN A 487 -12.68 -12.01 -40.25
C ASN A 487 -11.32 -12.61 -40.59
N GLY A 488 -10.25 -12.11 -39.97
CA GLY A 488 -8.90 -12.65 -40.11
C GLY A 488 -8.50 -13.44 -38.88
N GLY A 489 -7.91 -12.75 -37.92
CA GLY A 489 -7.33 -13.33 -36.71
C GLY A 489 -6.64 -12.27 -35.86
N ILE A 490 -6.26 -12.66 -34.65
CA ILE A 490 -5.41 -11.87 -33.76
C ILE A 490 -3.99 -12.41 -33.85
N VAL A 491 -3.04 -11.56 -34.20
CA VAL A 491 -1.62 -11.88 -34.19
C VAL A 491 -1.08 -11.63 -32.80
N LEU A 492 -0.38 -12.62 -32.25
CA LEU A 492 0.48 -12.45 -31.10
C LEU A 492 1.88 -12.07 -31.61
N TYR A 493 2.41 -10.97 -31.11
CA TYR A 493 3.74 -10.47 -31.40
C TYR A 493 4.62 -10.58 -30.16
N LYS A 494 5.90 -10.90 -30.38
CA LYS A 494 6.97 -10.48 -29.48
C LYS A 494 7.19 -8.99 -29.66
N TYR A 495 7.27 -8.26 -28.55
CA TYR A 495 7.58 -6.82 -28.54
C TYR A 495 8.97 -6.60 -27.95
N ASP A 496 9.92 -6.19 -28.77
CA ASP A 496 11.35 -6.09 -28.42
C ASP A 496 11.73 -4.72 -27.80
N TYR A 497 10.79 -4.05 -27.13
CA TYR A 497 11.06 -2.88 -26.29
C TYR A 497 11.12 -3.28 -24.81
N LYS A 498 12.10 -2.77 -24.06
CA LYS A 498 12.29 -3.09 -22.64
C LYS A 498 11.96 -1.93 -21.70
N GLY A 499 11.52 -2.25 -20.49
CA GLY A 499 11.35 -1.29 -19.40
C GLY A 499 10.20 -0.30 -19.57
N TRP A 500 9.29 -0.52 -20.53
CA TRP A 500 8.11 0.33 -20.69
C TRP A 500 7.16 0.16 -19.50
N ASN A 501 6.47 1.23 -19.10
CA ASN A 501 5.56 1.21 -17.94
C ASN A 501 4.36 2.15 -18.18
N GLU A 502 3.63 2.46 -17.11
CA GLU A 502 2.47 3.37 -17.14
C GLU A 502 2.65 4.57 -16.18
N SER A 503 3.89 4.84 -15.74
CA SER A 503 4.18 6.04 -14.94
C SER A 503 4.24 7.29 -15.83
N PHE A 504 4.26 8.49 -15.24
CA PHE A 504 4.31 9.74 -16.00
C PHE A 504 5.68 10.05 -16.65
N GLY A 505 6.63 9.12 -16.57
CA GLY A 505 7.99 9.25 -17.13
C GLY A 505 8.10 8.93 -18.63
N ASN A 506 9.33 9.04 -19.15
CA ASN A 506 9.64 8.81 -20.57
C ASN A 506 9.46 7.36 -21.03
N ASN A 507 9.42 6.41 -20.09
CA ASN A 507 9.19 5.00 -20.38
C ASN A 507 7.70 4.64 -20.50
N ASN A 508 6.80 5.63 -20.41
CA ASN A 508 5.37 5.39 -20.55
C ASN A 508 5.06 4.75 -21.92
N ILE A 509 4.27 3.67 -21.92
CA ILE A 509 3.93 2.91 -23.14
C ILE A 509 3.24 3.76 -24.22
N GLY A 510 2.55 4.83 -23.81
CA GLY A 510 1.95 5.79 -24.73
C GLY A 510 2.95 6.68 -25.47
N LEU A 511 4.20 6.79 -24.97
CA LEU A 511 5.26 7.64 -25.52
C LEU A 511 6.35 6.86 -26.29
N VAL A 512 6.64 5.62 -25.87
CA VAL A 512 7.71 4.79 -26.45
C VAL A 512 7.37 4.22 -27.83
N ASP A 513 8.39 3.68 -28.52
CA ASP A 513 8.25 3.10 -29.86
C ASP A 513 7.46 1.79 -29.84
N LYS A 514 6.32 1.76 -30.52
CA LYS A 514 5.39 0.61 -30.59
C LYS A 514 5.66 -0.32 -31.79
N SER A 515 6.69 -0.04 -32.60
CA SER A 515 6.93 -0.71 -33.88
C SER A 515 7.82 -1.95 -33.83
N LEU A 516 8.47 -2.22 -32.68
CA LEU A 516 9.41 -3.33 -32.48
C LEU A 516 8.72 -4.69 -32.34
N LEU A 517 7.93 -5.07 -33.34
CA LEU A 517 7.04 -6.23 -33.31
C LEU A 517 7.51 -7.34 -34.24
N THR A 518 7.62 -8.55 -33.69
CA THR A 518 7.88 -9.78 -34.45
C THR A 518 6.71 -10.74 -34.27
N PRO A 519 5.97 -11.12 -35.33
CA PRO A 519 4.88 -12.09 -35.22
C PRO A 519 5.38 -13.44 -34.70
N ILE A 520 4.68 -14.03 -33.72
CA ILE A 520 5.01 -15.36 -33.17
C ILE A 520 3.89 -16.38 -33.39
N ASP A 521 2.63 -15.97 -33.32
CA ASP A 521 1.48 -16.84 -33.58
C ASP A 521 0.28 -16.05 -34.15
N THR A 522 -0.67 -16.75 -34.74
CA THR A 522 -1.93 -16.20 -35.25
C THR A 522 -3.12 -17.00 -34.75
N ILE A 523 -3.95 -16.33 -33.97
CA ILE A 523 -5.16 -16.89 -33.35
C ILE A 523 -6.33 -16.66 -34.30
N SER A 524 -6.77 -17.72 -34.98
CA SER A 524 -7.83 -17.64 -35.99
C SER A 524 -9.23 -18.00 -35.47
N SER A 525 -9.35 -18.54 -34.25
CA SER A 525 -10.62 -18.93 -33.66
C SER A 525 -10.65 -18.50 -32.19
N LEU A 526 -11.61 -17.64 -31.85
CA LEU A 526 -11.84 -17.17 -30.49
C LEU A 526 -13.27 -17.50 -30.09
N VAL A 527 -13.44 -17.88 -28.83
CA VAL A 527 -14.75 -18.02 -28.19
C VAL A 527 -14.76 -17.05 -27.02
N ALA A 528 -15.81 -16.23 -26.94
CA ALA A 528 -15.97 -15.30 -25.83
C ALA A 528 -16.08 -16.08 -24.50
N ASP A 529 -15.53 -15.49 -23.44
CA ASP A 529 -15.52 -15.99 -22.07
C ASP A 529 -14.89 -17.39 -21.92
N SER A 530 -13.96 -17.76 -22.81
CA SER A 530 -13.27 -19.04 -22.80
C SER A 530 -11.75 -18.85 -22.74
N LEU A 531 -11.10 -19.60 -21.85
CA LEU A 531 -9.64 -19.60 -21.72
C LEU A 531 -8.97 -20.10 -23.02
N LEU A 532 -8.06 -19.28 -23.54
CA LEU A 532 -7.14 -19.61 -24.61
C LEU A 532 -5.72 -19.70 -24.02
N SER A 533 -5.08 -20.86 -24.16
CA SER A 533 -3.69 -21.07 -23.73
C SER A 533 -2.78 -21.22 -24.95
N LEU A 534 -1.74 -20.40 -25.03
CA LEU A 534 -0.77 -20.36 -26.12
C LEU A 534 0.61 -20.78 -25.60
N ASP A 535 1.21 -21.82 -26.18
CA ASP A 535 2.52 -22.32 -25.75
C ASP A 535 3.63 -21.33 -26.16
N LEU A 536 4.24 -20.69 -25.17
CA LEU A 536 5.35 -19.75 -25.32
C LEU A 536 6.71 -20.34 -24.94
N SER A 537 6.79 -21.64 -24.67
CA SER A 537 8.02 -22.30 -24.18
C SER A 537 9.21 -22.10 -25.13
N ALA A 538 8.95 -21.99 -26.45
CA ALA A 538 9.99 -21.75 -27.45
C ALA A 538 10.48 -20.29 -27.52
N PHE A 539 9.75 -19.35 -26.90
CA PHE A 539 10.00 -17.90 -26.95
C PHE A 539 10.48 -17.32 -25.63
N ILE A 540 10.38 -18.08 -24.53
CA ILE A 540 10.87 -17.74 -23.21
C ILE A 540 11.98 -18.74 -22.86
N ASP A 541 13.21 -18.34 -23.15
CA ASP A 541 14.42 -19.18 -23.06
C ASP A 541 15.27 -18.88 -21.82
N SER A 542 14.95 -17.82 -21.08
CA SER A 542 15.67 -17.39 -19.89
C SER A 542 14.78 -16.56 -18.95
N SER A 543 15.31 -16.23 -17.77
CA SER A 543 14.68 -15.28 -16.87
C SER A 543 14.87 -13.83 -17.32
N GLY A 544 14.07 -12.94 -16.77
CA GLY A 544 14.11 -11.50 -17.04
C GLY A 544 12.88 -11.01 -17.80
N GLU A 545 12.95 -9.79 -18.29
CA GLU A 545 11.79 -9.10 -18.86
C GLU A 545 11.41 -9.69 -20.23
N TYR A 546 10.12 -9.92 -20.48
CA TYR A 546 9.56 -10.26 -21.79
C TYR A 546 8.33 -9.39 -22.05
N SER A 547 8.16 -8.94 -23.29
CA SER A 547 7.01 -8.15 -23.69
C SER A 547 6.36 -8.75 -24.92
N PHE A 548 5.04 -8.70 -24.94
CA PHE A 548 4.20 -9.19 -26.03
C PHE A 548 3.18 -8.12 -26.45
N ALA A 549 2.65 -8.27 -27.65
CA ALA A 549 1.53 -7.46 -28.11
C ALA A 549 0.50 -8.29 -28.88
N LEU A 550 -0.76 -7.90 -28.80
CA LEU A 550 -1.86 -8.43 -29.59
C LEU A 550 -2.29 -7.40 -30.63
N GLY A 551 -2.43 -7.82 -31.88
CA GLY A 551 -2.87 -6.97 -33.00
C GLY A 551 -3.80 -7.68 -33.96
N ILE A 552 -4.60 -6.93 -34.71
CA ILE A 552 -5.46 -7.50 -35.76
C ILE A 552 -4.69 -7.77 -37.06
N ILE A 553 -5.14 -8.75 -37.84
CA ILE A 553 -4.67 -8.97 -39.22
C ILE A 553 -5.44 -8.08 -40.21
N ASN A 554 -6.77 -8.16 -40.15
CA ASN A 554 -7.64 -7.51 -41.13
C ASN A 554 -8.22 -6.23 -40.56
N VAL A 555 -8.08 -5.14 -41.31
CA VAL A 555 -8.73 -3.86 -40.99
C VAL A 555 -10.22 -4.07 -40.78
N GLY A 556 -10.74 -3.63 -39.64
CA GLY A 556 -12.14 -3.79 -39.23
C GLY A 556 -12.37 -4.86 -38.17
N ASP A 557 -11.41 -5.74 -37.91
CA ASP A 557 -11.49 -6.66 -36.78
C ASP A 557 -11.37 -5.89 -35.45
N SER A 558 -12.08 -6.36 -34.43
CA SER A 558 -12.10 -5.75 -33.10
C SER A 558 -12.50 -6.78 -32.04
N VAL A 559 -11.61 -7.00 -31.08
CA VAL A 559 -11.78 -7.94 -29.97
C VAL A 559 -11.33 -7.28 -28.67
N SER A 560 -12.06 -7.49 -27.58
CA SER A 560 -11.57 -7.22 -26.22
C SER A 560 -11.18 -8.52 -25.53
N PHE A 561 -10.09 -8.46 -24.78
CA PHE A 561 -9.62 -9.49 -23.85
C PHE A 561 -9.71 -8.97 -22.42
N TYR A 562 -9.76 -9.85 -21.44
CA TYR A 562 -9.56 -9.48 -20.05
C TYR A 562 -8.16 -8.90 -19.86
N SER A 563 -8.07 -7.79 -19.14
CA SER A 563 -6.81 -7.32 -18.55
C SER A 563 -6.55 -8.01 -17.22
N THR A 564 -5.37 -7.78 -16.68
CA THR A 564 -5.01 -8.10 -15.30
C THR A 564 -6.00 -7.45 -14.32
N GLU A 565 -6.48 -6.24 -14.63
CA GLU A 565 -7.46 -5.53 -13.82
C GLU A 565 -8.91 -5.98 -14.04
N LYS A 566 -9.21 -6.90 -14.96
CA LYS A 566 -10.58 -7.45 -15.12
C LYS A 566 -11.05 -8.15 -13.86
N LEU A 567 -10.23 -9.07 -13.35
CA LEU A 567 -10.43 -9.74 -12.07
C LEU A 567 -10.67 -8.68 -10.98
N LEU A 568 -9.97 -7.55 -11.07
CA LEU A 568 -9.93 -6.47 -10.09
C LEU A 568 -11.14 -5.51 -10.13
N THR A 569 -11.76 -5.38 -11.29
CA THR A 569 -12.84 -4.43 -11.58
C THR A 569 -14.21 -5.07 -11.47
N ASP A 570 -14.33 -6.36 -11.80
CA ASP A 570 -15.50 -7.16 -11.42
C ASP A 570 -15.54 -7.39 -9.89
N MET A 571 -14.36 -7.36 -9.23
CA MET A 571 -14.19 -7.26 -7.77
C MET A 571 -14.59 -5.89 -7.14
N SER A 572 -14.96 -4.88 -7.92
CA SER A 572 -15.33 -3.56 -7.40
C SER A 572 -16.65 -3.02 -7.96
N ASN A 573 -17.40 -3.86 -8.68
CA ASN A 573 -18.64 -3.52 -9.37
C ASN A 573 -19.91 -3.48 -8.48
N ILE A 574 -19.79 -3.48 -7.14
CA ILE A 574 -20.92 -3.25 -6.21
C ILE A 574 -20.58 -2.25 -5.11
#